data_AF-A0A512DMQ5-F1
#
_entry.id   AF-A0A512DMQ5-F1
#
_cell.length_a   1.000
_cell.length_b   1.000
_cell.length_c   1.000
_cell.angle_alpha   90.00
_cell.angle_beta   90.00
_cell.angle_gamma   90.00
#
_symmetry.space_group_name_H-M   'P 1'
#
loop_
_entity.id
_entity.type
_entity.pdbx_description
1 polymer ?
#
loop_
_entity_poly.entity_id
_entity_poly.type
_entity_poly.pdbx_seq_one_letter_code
_entity_poly.pdbx_strand_id
1 'polypeptide(L)'
;MLDLLGIGERIAVERKALGLTQTQLAQRSRTSRATITALETGAQRELGFNKIMAILTVLGLDLRLTAANAGQQTLEDLQRERDR
;
A
#
# COMPACT_ATOMS: atom_id res chain seq x y z
N MET A 1 9.26 6.08 -2.28
CA MET A 1 9.07 5.73 -0.85
C MET A 1 7.61 5.36 -0.69
N LEU A 2 7.30 4.25 -0.02
CA LEU A 2 5.91 3.80 0.16
C LEU A 2 5.24 4.70 1.20
N ASP A 3 4.44 5.66 0.77
CA ASP A 3 3.61 6.50 1.63
C ASP A 3 2.12 6.18 1.45
N LEU A 4 1.27 6.78 2.29
CA LEU A 4 -0.17 6.50 2.26
C LEU A 4 -0.82 6.92 0.94
N LEU A 5 -0.27 7.93 0.28
CA LEU A 5 -0.71 8.38 -1.05
C LEU A 5 -0.48 7.28 -2.09
N GLY A 6 0.74 6.77 -2.20
CA GLY A 6 1.07 5.69 -3.14
C GLY A 6 0.31 4.39 -2.85
N ILE A 7 0.05 4.09 -1.58
CA ILE A 7 -0.84 2.97 -1.19
C ILE A 7 -2.27 3.22 -1.70
N GLY A 8 -2.80 4.44 -1.51
CA GLY A 8 -4.14 4.81 -1.95
C GLY A 8 -4.34 4.73 -3.47
N GLU A 9 -3.35 5.17 -4.23
CA GLU A 9 -3.33 5.04 -5.70
C GLU A 9 -3.35 3.57 -6.13
N ARG A 10 -2.50 2.74 -5.51
CA ARG A 10 -2.46 1.30 -5.81
C ARG A 10 -3.78 0.62 -5.48
N ILE A 11 -4.38 0.95 -4.33
CA ILE A 11 -5.71 0.47 -3.94
C ILE A 11 -6.77 0.85 -4.98
N ALA A 12 -6.75 2.09 -5.49
CA ALA A 12 -7.69 2.55 -6.49
C ALA A 12 -7.57 1.78 -7.81
N VAL A 13 -6.34 1.50 -8.25
CA VAL A 13 -6.05 0.70 -9.46
C VAL A 13 -6.59 -0.71 -9.30
N GLU A 14 -6.24 -1.40 -8.22
CA GLU A 14 -6.60 -2.80 -7.99
C GLU A 14 -8.12 -2.96 -7.77
N ARG A 15 -8.75 -2.00 -7.06
CA ARG A 15 -10.21 -1.96 -6.91
C ARG A 15 -10.91 -1.90 -8.28
N LYS A 16 -10.43 -1.04 -9.18
CA LYS A 16 -11.00 -0.91 -10.53
C LYS A 16 -10.76 -2.15 -11.38
N ALA A 17 -9.59 -2.78 -11.27
CA ALA A 17 -9.28 -4.03 -11.96
C ALA A 17 -10.23 -5.16 -11.54
N LEU A 18 -10.65 -5.20 -10.27
CA LEU A 18 -11.64 -6.14 -9.75
C LEU A 18 -13.10 -5.73 -10.03
N GLY A 19 -13.35 -4.62 -10.74
CA GLY A 19 -14.70 -4.13 -11.04
C GLY A 19 -15.50 -3.66 -9.82
N LEU A 20 -14.83 -3.38 -8.69
CA LEU A 20 -15.49 -2.97 -7.46
C LEU A 20 -15.73 -1.45 -7.45
N THR A 21 -16.88 -1.02 -6.96
CA THR A 21 -17.13 0.37 -6.56
C THR A 21 -16.46 0.68 -5.22
N GLN A 22 -16.23 1.96 -4.91
CA GLN A 22 -15.72 2.37 -3.59
C GLN A 22 -16.63 1.90 -2.45
N THR A 23 -17.95 1.91 -2.65
CA THR A 23 -18.92 1.42 -1.66
C THR A 23 -18.78 -0.08 -1.42
N GLN A 24 -18.61 -0.88 -2.47
CA GLN A 24 -18.42 -2.33 -2.34
C GLN A 24 -17.11 -2.66 -1.63
N LEU A 25 -16.01 -1.98 -1.97
CA LEU A 25 -14.74 -2.15 -1.26
C LEU A 25 -14.92 -1.81 0.23
N ALA A 26 -15.54 -0.66 0.52
CA ALA A 26 -15.77 -0.21 1.89
C ALA A 26 -16.56 -1.22 2.73
N GLN A 27 -17.66 -1.75 2.17
CA GLN A 27 -18.49 -2.76 2.82
C GLN A 27 -17.71 -4.05 3.12
N ARG A 28 -16.98 -4.56 2.12
CA ARG A 28 -16.20 -5.82 2.27
C ARG A 28 -15.05 -5.67 3.27
N SER A 29 -14.41 -4.51 3.31
CA SER A 29 -13.31 -4.23 4.25
C SER A 29 -13.79 -3.65 5.59
N ARG A 30 -15.11 -3.60 5.84
CA ARG A 30 -15.74 -3.06 7.05
C ARG A 30 -15.25 -1.64 7.41
N THR A 31 -15.11 -0.78 6.41
CA THR A 31 -14.76 0.63 6.57
C THR A 31 -15.83 1.54 5.95
N SER A 32 -15.71 2.86 6.14
CA SER A 32 -16.64 3.81 5.53
C SER A 32 -16.26 4.12 4.08
N ARG A 33 -17.25 4.37 3.22
CA ARG A 33 -17.00 4.85 1.85
C ARG A 33 -16.13 6.10 1.83
N ALA A 34 -16.37 7.03 2.76
CA ALA A 34 -15.58 8.25 2.93
C ALA A 34 -14.10 7.93 3.21
N THR A 35 -13.80 6.87 3.97
CA THR A 35 -12.42 6.43 4.20
C THR A 35 -11.77 5.96 2.90
N ILE A 36 -12.48 5.14 2.10
CA ILE A 36 -11.97 4.68 0.80
C ILE A 36 -11.76 5.86 -0.15
N THR A 37 -12.72 6.78 -0.25
CA THR A 37 -12.59 7.97 -1.09
C THR A 37 -11.39 8.82 -0.67
N ALA A 38 -11.27 9.15 0.63
CA ALA A 38 -10.16 9.97 1.12
C ALA A 38 -8.80 9.28 0.93
N LEU A 39 -8.75 7.95 1.05
CA LEU A 39 -7.55 7.16 0.80
C LEU A 39 -7.16 7.20 -0.69
N GLU A 40 -8.10 6.94 -1.59
CA GLU A 40 -7.85 6.92 -3.04
C GLU A 40 -7.55 8.31 -3.63
N THR A 41 -7.97 9.40 -2.98
CA THR A 41 -7.70 10.78 -3.42
C THR A 41 -6.53 11.43 -2.68
N GLY A 42 -5.87 10.71 -1.77
CA GLY A 42 -4.77 11.28 -0.97
C GLY A 42 -5.18 12.31 0.09
N ALA A 43 -6.48 12.43 0.38
CA ALA A 43 -6.98 13.33 1.42
C ALA A 43 -6.82 12.74 2.84
N GLN A 44 -6.65 11.42 2.93
CA GLN A 44 -6.41 10.73 4.18
C GLN A 44 -4.95 10.92 4.63
N ARG A 45 -4.74 11.48 5.82
CA ARG A 45 -3.39 11.65 6.40
C ARG A 45 -2.93 10.43 7.19
N GLU A 46 -3.88 9.73 7.81
CA GLU A 46 -3.61 8.59 8.68
C GLU A 46 -4.66 7.51 8.47
N LEU A 47 -4.23 6.25 8.49
CA LEU A 47 -5.14 5.12 8.46
C LEU A 47 -4.55 3.98 9.30
N GLY A 48 -5.32 3.52 10.29
CA GLY A 48 -4.87 2.45 11.17
C GLY A 48 -4.52 1.17 10.40
N PHE A 49 -3.45 0.50 10.81
CA PHE A 49 -2.90 -0.69 10.16
C PHE A 49 -3.97 -1.76 9.85
N ASN A 50 -4.84 -2.08 10.82
CA ASN A 50 -5.90 -3.08 10.63
C ASN A 50 -6.87 -2.72 9.50
N LYS A 51 -7.15 -1.42 9.29
CA LYS A 51 -8.01 -0.96 8.19
C LYS A 51 -7.31 -1.12 6.84
N ILE A 52 -6.02 -0.79 6.77
CA ILE A 52 -5.21 -1.02 5.56
C ILE A 52 -5.21 -2.51 5.22
N MET A 53 -4.87 -3.37 6.19
CA MET A 53 -4.84 -4.82 5.96
C MET A 53 -6.20 -5.37 5.51
N ALA A 54 -7.30 -4.93 6.13
CA ALA A 54 -8.64 -5.35 5.71
C ALA A 54 -8.96 -4.93 4.27
N ILE A 55 -8.53 -3.74 3.84
CA ILE A 55 -8.69 -3.29 2.45
C ILE A 55 -7.85 -4.14 1.50
N LEU A 56 -6.57 -4.36 1.84
CA LEU A 56 -5.65 -5.17 1.02
C LEU A 56 -6.14 -6.61 0.87
N THR A 57 -6.64 -7.24 1.93
CA THR A 57 -7.22 -8.60 1.88
C THR A 57 -8.37 -8.69 0.88
N VAL A 58 -9.27 -7.70 0.83
CA VAL A 58 -10.39 -7.70 -0.14
C VAL A 58 -9.88 -7.60 -1.58
N LEU A 59 -8.74 -6.95 -1.79
CA LEU A 59 -8.11 -6.78 -3.10
C LEU A 59 -7.17 -7.94 -3.46
N GLY A 60 -6.98 -8.93 -2.58
CA GLY A 60 -6.04 -10.03 -2.80
C GLY A 60 -4.57 -9.59 -2.69
N LEU A 61 -4.29 -8.53 -1.94
CA LEU A 61 -2.96 -7.96 -1.73
C LEU A 61 -2.48 -8.22 -0.29
N ASP A 62 -1.16 -8.17 -0.09
CA ASP A 62 -0.51 -8.20 1.21
C ASP A 62 0.57 -7.11 1.34
N LEU A 63 1.18 -7.03 2.52
CA LEU A 63 2.36 -6.22 2.77
C LEU A 63 3.51 -7.14 3.10
N ARG A 64 4.62 -6.98 2.39
CA ARG A 64 5.87 -7.69 2.67
C ARG A 64 6.82 -6.81 3.46
N LEU A 65 7.16 -7.24 4.68
CA LEU A 65 8.25 -6.66 5.45
C LEU A 65 9.58 -7.10 4.82
N THR A 66 10.48 -6.14 4.62
CA THR A 66 11.80 -6.36 4.03
C THR A 66 12.84 -5.61 4.82
N ALA A 67 14.13 -5.91 4.60
CA ALA A 67 15.20 -5.11 5.19
C ALA A 67 15.07 -3.67 4.70
N ALA A 68 15.16 -2.71 5.62
CA ALA A 68 15.27 -1.31 5.24
C ALA A 68 16.48 -1.15 4.30
N ASN A 69 16.31 -0.41 3.21
CA ASN A 69 17.35 -0.18 2.21
C ASN A 69 17.81 -1.42 1.42
N ALA A 70 16.99 -2.47 1.28
CA ALA A 70 17.29 -3.72 0.52
C ALA A 70 17.58 -3.55 -1.00
N GLY A 71 17.93 -2.35 -1.46
CA GLY A 71 18.41 -2.04 -2.80
C GLY A 71 19.34 -0.82 -2.86
N GLN A 72 19.57 -0.14 -1.73
CA GLN A 72 20.67 0.81 -1.60
C GLN A 72 21.84 0.04 -1.01
N GLN A 73 22.67 -0.52 -1.88
CA GLN A 73 23.98 -1.01 -1.47
C GLN A 73 24.66 0.13 -0.72
N THR A 74 25.14 -0.15 0.49
CA THR A 74 25.98 0.83 1.19
C THR A 74 27.28 1.00 0.39
N LEU A 75 27.98 2.11 0.59
CA LEU A 75 29.30 2.30 -0.04
C LEU A 75 30.25 1.14 0.29
N GLU A 76 30.14 0.57 1.49
CA GLU A 76 30.91 -0.61 1.90
C GLU A 76 30.55 -1.85 1.09
N ASP A 77 29.26 -2.07 0.80
CA ASP A 77 28.82 -3.23 0.00
C ASP A 77 29.36 -3.14 -1.44
N LEU A 78 29.36 -1.94 -2.02
CA LEU A 78 29.94 -1.68 -3.33
C LEU A 78 31.47 -1.90 -3.36
N GLN A 79 32.17 -1.50 -2.30
CA GLN A 79 33.62 -1.70 -2.20
C GLN A 79 33.99 -3.18 -2.08
N ARG A 80 33.26 -3.96 -1.27
CA ARG A 80 33.49 -5.41 -1.12
C ARG A 80 33.24 -6.21 -2.39
N GLU A 81 32.33 -5.76 -3.25
CA GLU A 81 32.03 -6.42 -4.52
C GLU A 81 33.11 -6.16 -5.59
N ARG A 82 33.72 -4.97 -5.60
CA ARG A 82 34.82 -4.61 -6.51
C ARG A 82 36.14 -5.30 -6.19
N ASP A 83 36.37 -5.62 -4.91
CA ASP A 83 37.60 -6.24 -4.44
C ASP A 83 37.54 -7.79 -4.48
N ARG A 84 36.46 -8.37 -5.05
CA ARG A 84 36.31 -9.80 -5.37
C ARG A 84 36.67 -10.11 -6.82
#